data_AF-A0A3D9GHV7-F1
#
_entry.id   AF-A0A3D9GHV7-F1
#
_cell.length_a   1.000
_cell.length_b   1.000
_cell.length_c   1.000
_cell.angle_alpha   90.00
_cell.angle_beta   90.00
_cell.angle_gamma   90.00
#
_symmetry.space_group_name_H-M   'P 1'
#
loop_
_entity.id
_entity.type
_entity.pdbx_description
1 polymer ?
#
loop_
_entity_poly.entity_id
_entity_poly.type
_entity_poly.pdbx_seq_one_letter_code
_entity_poly.pdbx_strand_id
1 'polypeptide(L)'
;MEVIQKLMVVCSPPRFYEVGTELNGRDVIEIKNMSDEYEDHIHSEYWVLDENGELIASIENCPVIVEWQTIAEHDEIENDPRQRVISGT
;
A
#
# COMPACT_ATOMS: atom_id res chain seq x y z
N MET A 1 -4.89 -8.71 -0.71
CA MET A 1 -3.89 -7.71 -0.26
C MET A 1 -4.55 -6.41 0.23
N GLU A 2 -4.00 -5.72 1.24
CA GLU A 2 -4.42 -4.37 1.65
C GLU A 2 -3.35 -3.34 1.24
N VAL A 3 -3.77 -2.20 0.69
CA VAL A 3 -2.89 -1.12 0.25
C VAL A 3 -3.29 0.21 0.87
N ILE A 4 -2.31 1.05 1.21
CA ILE A 4 -2.56 2.42 1.71
C ILE A 4 -2.98 3.28 0.53
N GLN A 5 -4.16 3.91 0.62
CA GLN A 5 -4.64 4.87 -0.38
C GLN A 5 -4.33 6.31 0.04
N LYS A 6 -4.44 6.60 1.34
CA LYS A 6 -4.27 7.95 1.86
C LYS A 6 -3.64 7.94 3.24
N LEU A 7 -2.76 8.90 3.46
CA LEU A 7 -2.12 9.17 4.74
C LEU A 7 -2.31 10.65 5.08
N MET A 8 -2.94 10.92 6.23
CA MET A 8 -3.04 12.25 6.81
C MET A 8 -2.06 12.35 7.98
N VAL A 9 -1.11 13.28 7.90
CA VAL A 9 -0.28 13.66 9.05
C VAL A 9 -1.07 14.60 9.95
N VAL A 10 -1.18 14.24 11.23
CA VAL A 10 -1.93 15.00 12.23
C VAL A 10 -1.10 16.21 12.68
N CYS A 11 -1.16 17.28 11.88
CA CYS A 11 -0.50 18.56 12.14
C CYS A 11 -1.41 19.75 11.78
N SER A 12 -0.93 20.98 12.02
CA SER A 12 -1.69 22.21 11.72
C SER A 12 -0.85 23.16 10.85
N PRO A 13 -1.20 23.36 9.56
CA PRO A 13 -2.28 22.71 8.82
C PRO A 13 -1.98 21.21 8.55
N PRO A 14 -3.01 20.35 8.40
CA PRO A 14 -2.81 18.92 8.12
C PRO A 14 -2.16 18.72 6.75
N ARG A 15 -1.34 17.67 6.63
CA ARG A 15 -0.72 17.27 5.36
C ARG A 15 -1.29 15.94 4.91
N PHE A 16 -1.55 15.83 3.62
CA PHE A 16 -2.12 14.65 3.00
C PHE A 16 -1.17 14.10 1.94
N TYR A 17 -1.08 12.78 1.88
CA TYR A 17 -0.40 12.03 0.84
C TYR A 17 -1.39 10.99 0.33
N GLU A 18 -1.65 10.98 -0.97
CA GLU A 18 -2.71 10.15 -1.56
C GLU A 18 -2.23 9.56 -2.89
N VAL A 19 -2.46 8.26 -3.08
CA VAL A 19 -2.11 7.56 -4.31
C VAL A 19 -2.90 8.15 -5.49
N GLY A 20 -2.23 8.35 -6.62
CA GLY A 20 -2.79 8.98 -7.81
C GLY A 20 -2.78 10.52 -7.80
N THR A 21 -2.14 11.14 -6.80
CA THR A 21 -1.91 12.59 -6.78
C THR A 21 -0.48 12.95 -7.16
N GLU A 22 -0.26 14.19 -7.60
CA GLU A 22 1.08 14.71 -7.89
C GLU A 22 1.66 15.41 -6.64
N LEU A 23 2.89 15.06 -6.29
CA LEU A 23 3.67 15.70 -5.23
C LEU A 23 5.07 16.04 -5.74
N ASN A 24 5.44 17.32 -5.69
CA ASN A 24 6.73 17.82 -6.18
C ASN A 24 7.03 17.45 -7.66
N GLY A 25 6.02 17.47 -8.53
CA GLY A 25 6.17 17.11 -9.94
C GLY A 25 6.36 15.62 -10.20
N ARG A 26 6.05 14.77 -9.20
CA ARG A 26 6.10 13.30 -9.30
C ARG A 26 4.77 12.72 -8.88
N ASP A 27 4.29 11.74 -9.64
CA ASP A 27 3.06 11.03 -9.30
C ASP A 27 3.30 10.09 -8.12
N VAL A 28 2.42 10.15 -7.12
CA VAL A 28 2.42 9.23 -5.99
C VAL A 28 1.78 7.93 -6.43
N ILE A 29 2.59 6.89 -6.58
CA ILE A 29 2.13 5.57 -7.03
C ILE A 29 1.90 4.63 -5.85
N GLU A 30 2.67 4.78 -4.78
CA GLU A 30 2.60 3.86 -3.64
C GLU A 30 2.90 4.58 -2.32
N ILE A 31 2.18 4.17 -1.27
CA ILE A 31 2.52 4.53 0.11
C ILE A 31 2.80 3.24 0.87
N LYS A 32 4.03 3.07 1.38
CA LYS A 32 4.46 1.88 2.15
C LYS A 32 4.57 2.20 3.63
N ASN A 33 4.15 1.27 4.48
CA ASN A 33 4.51 1.26 5.89
C ASN A 33 5.89 0.59 6.04
N MET A 34 6.86 1.34 6.54
CA MET A 34 8.24 0.90 6.82
C MET A 34 8.54 0.92 8.32
N SER A 35 7.49 0.98 9.16
CA SER A 35 7.62 0.98 10.62
C SER A 35 8.15 -0.36 11.13
N ASP A 36 8.94 -0.30 12.20
CA ASP A 36 9.50 -1.47 12.87
C ASP A 36 9.47 -1.28 14.40
N GLU A 37 9.44 -2.40 15.12
CA GLU A 37 9.45 -2.43 16.59
C GLU A 37 10.79 -2.98 17.08
N TYR A 38 11.52 -2.16 17.82
CA TYR A 38 12.78 -2.51 18.46
C TYR A 38 12.56 -2.78 19.96
N GLU A 39 13.56 -3.38 20.62
CA GLU A 39 13.45 -3.78 22.03
C GLU A 39 13.13 -2.61 22.98
N ASP A 40 13.57 -1.40 22.63
CA ASP A 40 13.48 -0.20 23.47
C ASP A 40 12.60 0.91 22.90
N HIS A 41 12.20 0.83 21.62
CA HIS A 41 11.38 1.84 20.96
C HIS A 41 10.65 1.32 19.72
N ILE A 42 9.67 2.09 19.26
CA ILE A 42 9.02 1.89 17.96
C ILE A 42 9.54 2.98 17.02
N HIS A 43 9.98 2.59 15.82
CA HIS A 43 10.24 3.52 14.73
C HIS A 43 9.05 3.48 13.78
N SER A 44 8.34 4.59 13.65
CA SER A 44 7.23 4.69 12.70
C SER A 44 7.68 5.43 11.45
N GLU A 45 7.51 4.81 10.28
CA GLU A 45 7.89 5.43 9.02
C GLU A 45 6.96 5.04 7.88
N TYR A 46 6.60 6.01 7.05
CA TYR A 46 5.84 5.79 5.82
C TYR A 46 6.56 6.40 4.63
N TRP A 47 6.78 5.59 3.60
CA TRP A 47 7.40 6.02 2.35
C TRP A 47 6.35 6.34 1.30
N VAL A 48 6.45 7.50 0.69
CA VAL A 48 5.66 7.93 -0.47
C VAL A 48 6.55 7.79 -1.69
N LEU A 49 6.18 6.91 -2.63
CA LEU A 49 7.02 6.48 -3.74
C LEU A 49 6.41 6.84 -5.10
N ASP A 50 7.27 7.08 -6.09
CA ASP A 50 6.88 7.25 -7.48
C ASP A 50 6.85 5.93 -8.28
N GLU A 51 6.58 6.03 -9.58
CA GLU A 51 6.50 4.91 -10.53
C GLU A 51 7.77 4.08 -10.67
N ASN A 52 8.93 4.67 -10.36
CA ASN A 52 10.22 4.00 -10.40
C ASN A 52 10.60 3.41 -9.03
N GLY A 53 9.74 3.57 -8.02
CA GLY A 53 9.99 3.20 -6.64
C GLY A 53 10.95 4.17 -5.93
N GLU A 54 11.16 5.38 -6.48
CA GLU A 54 11.99 6.38 -5.83
C GLU A 54 11.21 7.14 -4.75
N LEU A 55 11.91 7.52 -3.68
CA LEU A 55 11.31 8.23 -2.56
C LEU A 55 10.92 9.66 -2.95
N ILE A 56 9.64 9.99 -2.80
CA ILE A 56 9.12 11.36 -2.92
C ILE A 56 9.20 12.06 -1.56
N ALA A 57 8.71 11.40 -0.52
CA ALA A 57 8.72 11.87 0.85
C ALA A 57 8.74 10.70 1.84
N SER A 58 9.35 10.92 3.00
CA SER A 58 9.19 10.04 4.17
C SER A 58 8.48 10.78 5.30
N ILE A 59 7.58 10.08 5.99
CA ILE A 59 6.88 10.56 7.18
C ILE A 59 7.39 9.74 8.35
N GLU A 60 8.31 10.33 9.11
CA GLU A 60 8.99 9.67 10.22
C GLU A 60 8.44 10.13 11.57
N ASN A 61 8.10 9.18 12.44
CA ASN A 61 7.73 9.38 13.83
C ASN A 61 6.65 10.44 14.05
N CYS A 62 5.69 10.52 13.13
CA CYS A 62 4.57 11.45 13.17
C CYS A 62 3.24 10.71 13.45
N PRO A 63 2.30 11.30 14.21
CA PRO A 63 0.94 10.78 14.31
C PRO A 63 0.25 10.88 12.94
N VAL A 64 -0.31 9.77 12.49
CA VAL A 64 -0.99 9.67 11.19
C VAL A 64 -2.36 9.02 11.30
N ILE A 65 -3.26 9.38 10.38
CA ILE A 65 -4.48 8.63 10.08
C ILE A 65 -4.26 7.99 8.70
N VAL A 66 -4.45 6.67 8.61
CA VAL A 66 -4.21 5.90 7.39
C VAL A 66 -5.51 5.29 6.89
N GLU A 67 -5.80 5.50 5.61
CA GLU A 67 -6.94 4.90 4.90
C GLU A 67 -6.44 3.79 3.96
N TRP A 68 -7.03 2.61 4.09
CA TRP A 68 -6.64 1.40 3.37
C TRP A 68 -7.72 0.99 2.39
N GLN A 69 -7.32 0.30 1.31
CA GLN A 69 -8.23 -0.40 0.43
C GLN A 69 -7.83 -1.87 0.30
N THR A 70 -8.80 -2.76 0.46
CA THR A 70 -8.62 -4.18 0.19
C THR A 70 -8.73 -4.44 -1.31
N ILE A 71 -7.69 -5.04 -1.89
CA ILE A 71 -7.69 -5.57 -3.25
C ILE A 71 -8.05 -7.05 -3.16
N ALA A 72 -9.17 -7.43 -3.80
CA ALA A 72 -9.58 -8.81 -3.93
C ALA A 72 -8.64 -9.54 -4.90
N GLU A 73 -7.95 -10.57 -4.41
CA GLU A 73 -7.27 -11.54 -5.26
C GLU A 73 -8.35 -12.49 -5.80
N HIS A 74 -8.55 -12.50 -7.12
CA HIS A 74 -9.38 -13.52 -7.75
C HIS A 74 -8.50 -14.77 -7.91
N ASP A 75 -8.79 -15.81 -7.13
CA ASP A 75 -8.27 -17.14 -7.42
C ASP A 75 -8.89 -17.60 -8.75
N GLU A 76 -8.13 -17.50 -9.85
CA GLU A 76 -8.47 -18.18 -11.09
C GLU A 76 -8.32 -19.69 -10.90
N ILE A 77 -9.29 -20.32 -10.23
CA ILE A 77 -9.47 -21.78 -10.36
C ILE A 77 -10.09 -22.01 -11.74
N GLU A 78 -9.22 -22.14 -12.73
CA GLU A 78 -9.54 -22.62 -14.07
C GLU A 78 -10.19 -24.02 -13.94
N ASN A 79 -11.52 -24.07 -13.92
CA ASN A 79 -12.24 -25.33 -14.11
C ASN A 79 -12.12 -25.74 -15.58
N ASP A 80 -11.01 -26.40 -15.97
CA ASP A 80 -10.87 -26.98 -17.30
C ASP A 80 -11.96 -28.07 -17.49
N PRO A 81 -12.96 -27.85 -18.36
CA PRO A 81 -14.04 -28.81 -18.58
C PRO A 81 -13.57 -30.14 -19.22
N ARG A 82 -12.32 -30.20 -19.72
CA ARG A 82 -11.77 -31.36 -20.44
C ARG A 82 -11.30 -32.50 -19.53
N GLN A 83 -11.17 -32.30 -18.22
CA GLN A 83 -10.76 -33.36 -17.29
C GLN A 83 -11.89 -34.36 -16.90
N ARG A 84 -13.15 -34.11 -17.29
CA ARG A 84 -14.29 -34.97 -16.88
C ARG A 84 -14.51 -36.26 -17.70
N VAL A 85 -13.70 -36.54 -18.73
CA VAL A 85 -13.95 -37.63 -19.69
C VAL A 85 -12.90 -38.74 -19.66
N ILE A 86 -12.44 -39.16 -18.47
CA ILE A 86 -11.75 -40.45 -18.29
C ILE A 86 -12.10 -41.10 -16.95
N SER A 87 -13.38 -41.38 -16.73
CA SER A 87 -13.76 -42.44 -15.79
C SER A 87 -15.13 -42.98 -16.17
N GLY A 88 -15.11 -44.12 -16.86
CA GLY A 88 -16.28 -44.85 -17.32
C GLY A 88 -15.80 -46.19 -17.86
N THR A 89 -15.31 -47.04 -16.95
CA THR A 89 -15.17 -48.49 -17.14
C THR A 89 -16.39 -49.16 -16.53
#